data_AF-A0A814T1J1-F1
#
_entry.id   AF-A0A814T1J1-F1
#
_cell.length_a   1.000
_cell.length_b   1.000
_cell.length_c   1.000
_cell.angle_alpha   90.00
_cell.angle_beta   90.00
_cell.angle_gamma   90.00
#
_symmetry.space_group_name_H-M   'P 1'
#
loop_
_entity.id
_entity.type
_entity.pdbx_description
1 polymer ?
#
loop_
_entity_poly.entity_id
_entity_poly.type
_entity_poly.pdbx_seq_one_letter_code
_entity_poly.pdbx_strand_id
1 'polypeptide(L)'
;MFNVDMPKRLPLSSATLNIKPLNSSALSSFLMEDTVETIFNRLMIEEWKMSSSFDGYYNSCAPATCTYRIVKRMDHVYVVAIVGGLFGGLATSLRLIVPVIAKLFYWIILHQRRRRANIRNQQLDRHEGK
;
A
#
# COMPACT_ATOMS: atom_id res chain seq x y z
N MET A 1 -12.12 -9.01 3.00
CA MET A 1 -11.80 -9.90 1.87
C MET A 1 -10.31 -9.76 1.60
N PHE A 2 -9.50 -10.64 2.17
CA PHE A 2 -8.03 -10.55 2.09
C PHE A 2 -7.57 -11.37 0.88
N ASN A 3 -7.16 -10.70 -0.20
CA ASN A 3 -6.47 -11.34 -1.30
C ASN A 3 -5.01 -11.59 -0.87
N VAL A 4 -4.68 -12.84 -0.56
CA VAL A 4 -3.29 -13.27 -0.39
C VAL A 4 -2.77 -13.58 -1.80
N ASP A 5 -2.17 -12.58 -2.44
CA ASP A 5 -1.52 -12.75 -3.74
C ASP A 5 -0.37 -13.77 -3.58
N MET A 6 -0.49 -14.90 -4.28
CA MET A 6 0.55 -15.91 -4.40
C MET A 6 1.78 -15.27 -5.06
N PRO A 7 3.03 -15.57 -4.62
CA PRO A 7 4.20 -15.00 -5.27
C PRO A 7 4.20 -15.39 -6.75
N LYS A 8 4.05 -14.39 -7.63
CA LYS A 8 4.26 -14.59 -9.06
C LYS A 8 5.67 -15.15 -9.21
N ARG A 9 5.78 -16.36 -9.79
CA ARG A 9 7.06 -16.86 -10.26
C ARG A 9 7.67 -15.75 -11.10
N LEU A 10 8.88 -15.33 -10.72
CA LEU A 10 9.70 -14.47 -11.57
C LEU A 10 9.66 -15.10 -12.97
N PRO A 11 9.39 -14.34 -14.06
CA PRO A 11 9.61 -14.88 -15.39
C PRO A 11 11.06 -15.32 -15.38
N LEU A 12 11.27 -16.63 -15.51
CA LEU A 12 12.59 -17.20 -15.64
C LEU A 12 13.19 -16.47 -16.84
N SER A 13 14.14 -15.58 -16.57
CA SER A 13 14.88 -14.90 -17.63
C SER A 13 15.30 -15.97 -18.62
N SER A 14 15.09 -15.74 -19.91
CA SER A 14 15.43 -16.65 -21.00
C SER A 14 16.96 -16.83 -21.15
N ALA A 15 17.70 -16.72 -20.07
CA ALA A 15 18.93 -17.45 -19.91
C ALA A 15 18.57 -18.93 -20.10
N THR A 16 18.97 -19.47 -21.25
CA THR A 16 19.01 -20.89 -21.51
C THR A 16 19.62 -21.55 -20.28
N LEU A 17 18.77 -22.12 -19.43
CA LEU A 17 19.22 -22.87 -18.27
C LEU A 17 19.88 -24.08 -18.91
N ASN A 18 21.21 -24.05 -19.01
CA ASN A 18 21.99 -25.12 -19.58
C ASN A 18 22.06 -26.22 -18.51
N ILE A 19 20.90 -26.83 -18.26
CA ILE A 19 20.72 -27.89 -17.28
C ILE A 19 21.29 -29.13 -17.94
N LYS A 20 22.59 -29.31 -17.77
CA LYS A 20 23.21 -30.59 -18.06
C LYS A 20 22.72 -31.53 -16.94
N PRO A 21 22.01 -32.62 -17.27
CA PRO A 21 21.64 -33.58 -16.25
C PRO A 21 22.91 -34.03 -15.54
N LEU A 22 22.84 -34.16 -14.21
CA LEU A 22 23.99 -34.56 -13.39
C LEU A 22 24.58 -35.92 -13.86
N ASN A 23 23.77 -36.71 -14.58
CA ASN A 23 24.19 -37.90 -15.32
C ASN A 23 23.37 -38.03 -16.62
N SER A 24 24.02 -37.94 -17.78
CA SER A 24 23.37 -38.13 -19.09
C SER A 24 22.98 -39.58 -19.41
N SER A 25 23.48 -40.54 -18.62
CA SER A 25 23.15 -41.96 -18.73
C SER A 25 22.06 -42.39 -17.74
N ALA A 26 21.62 -41.49 -16.86
CA ALA A 26 20.38 -41.68 -16.12
C ALA A 26 19.24 -41.38 -17.09
N LEU A 27 18.89 -42.38 -17.89
CA LEU A 27 17.59 -42.46 -18.54
C LEU A 27 16.56 -42.03 -17.49
N SER A 28 15.68 -41.10 -17.84
CA SER A 28 14.49 -40.78 -17.04
C SER A 28 14.01 -42.06 -16.36
N SER A 29 13.81 -42.04 -15.04
CA SER A 29 13.30 -43.19 -14.29
C SER A 29 11.92 -43.66 -14.79
N PHE A 30 11.34 -42.88 -15.69
CA PHE A 30 10.13 -43.17 -16.45
C PHE A 30 10.50 -43.57 -17.87
N LEU A 31 10.03 -44.75 -18.27
CA LEU A 31 10.10 -45.23 -19.63
C LEU A 31 9.03 -44.52 -20.47
N MET A 32 9.27 -44.40 -21.78
CA MET A 32 8.31 -43.77 -22.69
C MET A 32 6.99 -44.55 -22.82
N GLU A 33 6.99 -45.81 -22.38
CA GLU A 33 5.83 -46.71 -22.33
C GLU A 33 5.05 -46.61 -21.00
N ASP A 34 5.55 -45.87 -20.00
CA ASP A 34 4.84 -45.70 -18.74
C ASP A 34 3.58 -44.86 -18.93
N THR A 35 2.47 -45.32 -18.36
CA THR A 35 1.22 -44.54 -18.39
C THR A 35 1.31 -43.35 -17.43
N VAL A 36 0.52 -42.31 -17.74
CA VAL A 36 0.41 -41.11 -16.89
C VAL A 36 0.09 -41.49 -15.45
N GLU A 37 -0.79 -42.47 -15.21
CA GLU A 37 -1.14 -42.96 -13.88
C GLU A 37 0.07 -43.53 -13.14
N THR A 38 0.87 -44.37 -13.80
CA THR A 38 2.08 -44.98 -13.21
C THR A 38 3.12 -43.92 -12.85
N ILE A 39 3.25 -42.88 -13.68
CA ILE A 39 4.12 -41.75 -13.42
C ILE A 39 3.63 -41.00 -12.17
N PHE A 40 2.35 -40.59 -12.13
CA PHE A 40 1.78 -39.91 -10.97
C PHE A 40 1.90 -40.71 -9.67
N ASN A 41 1.68 -42.02 -9.73
CA ASN A 41 1.76 -42.88 -8.55
C ASN A 41 3.20 -42.98 -8.00
N ARG A 42 4.21 -43.03 -8.88
CA ARG A 42 5.63 -43.04 -8.50
C ARG A 42 6.15 -41.67 -8.03
N LEU A 43 5.54 -40.56 -8.47
CA LEU A 43 5.84 -39.22 -7.97
C LEU A 43 5.12 -38.92 -6.64
N MET A 44 3.98 -39.55 -6.39
CA MET A 44 3.34 -39.49 -5.10
C MET A 44 4.15 -40.27 -4.07
N ILE A 45 4.21 -39.73 -2.87
CA ILE A 45 4.81 -40.40 -1.71
C ILE A 45 3.92 -41.62 -1.38
N GLU A 46 4.45 -42.82 -1.62
CA GLU A 46 3.72 -44.10 -1.51
C GLU A 46 3.21 -44.38 -0.09
N GLU A 47 3.99 -44.01 0.94
CA GLU A 47 3.55 -44.09 2.34
C GLU A 47 4.14 -42.94 3.17
N TRP A 48 3.27 -42.14 3.79
CA TRP A 48 3.67 -41.18 4.81
C TRP A 48 4.02 -41.92 6.10
N LYS A 49 5.27 -42.36 6.25
CA LYS A 49 5.77 -42.83 7.55
C LYS A 49 5.81 -41.66 8.52
N MET A 50 4.80 -41.58 9.38
CA MET A 50 4.64 -40.57 10.45
C MET A 50 5.76 -40.59 11.52
N SER A 51 6.82 -41.38 11.31
CA SER A 51 8.02 -41.41 12.13
C SER A 51 9.09 -40.41 11.66
N SER A 52 9.00 -39.85 10.45
CA SER A 52 9.89 -38.76 10.03
C SER A 52 9.23 -37.42 10.32
N SER A 53 9.55 -36.86 11.49
CA SER A 53 9.10 -35.52 11.90
C SER A 53 9.57 -34.48 10.87
N PHE A 54 8.62 -33.94 10.11
CA PHE A 54 8.86 -32.82 9.19
C PHE A 54 9.22 -31.52 9.94
N ASP A 55 9.07 -31.52 11.28
CA ASP A 55 9.42 -30.41 12.16
C ASP A 55 10.87 -29.96 12.03
N GLY A 56 11.84 -30.88 11.91
CA GLY A 56 13.26 -30.50 11.81
C GLY A 56 13.58 -29.76 10.51
N TYR A 57 12.98 -30.22 9.40
CA TYR A 57 13.10 -29.58 8.10
C TYR A 57 12.35 -28.24 8.07
N TYR A 58 11.13 -28.20 8.59
CA TYR A 58 10.33 -26.98 8.69
C TYR A 58 11.02 -25.93 9.55
N ASN A 59 11.58 -26.30 10.71
CA ASN A 59 12.25 -25.36 11.61
C ASN A 59 13.58 -24.83 11.03
N SER A 60 14.22 -25.61 10.15
CA SER A 60 15.46 -25.21 9.46
C SER A 60 15.20 -24.33 8.23
N CYS A 61 14.04 -24.50 7.56
CA CYS A 61 13.66 -23.73 6.37
C CYS A 61 12.62 -22.64 6.61
N ALA A 62 12.03 -22.55 7.81
CA ALA A 62 11.08 -21.51 8.15
C ALA A 62 11.80 -20.16 8.19
N PRO A 63 11.41 -19.20 7.32
CA PRO A 63 12.01 -17.88 7.36
C PRO A 63 11.66 -17.21 8.69
N ALA A 64 12.67 -16.75 9.43
CA ALA A 64 12.49 -16.07 10.72
C ALA A 64 11.63 -14.79 10.60
N THR A 65 11.59 -14.18 9.41
CA THR A 65 10.73 -13.03 9.12
C THR A 65 10.16 -13.13 7.71
N CYS A 66 8.84 -13.00 7.59
CA CYS A 66 8.18 -12.87 6.30
C CYS A 66 8.26 -11.40 5.85
N THR A 67 9.01 -11.14 4.79
CA THR A 67 9.03 -9.81 4.17
C THR A 67 8.01 -9.76 3.05
N TYR A 68 6.93 -9.01 3.26
CA TYR A 68 5.95 -8.75 2.21
C TYR A 68 6.37 -7.48 1.46
N ARG A 69 6.64 -7.62 0.16
CA ARG A 69 6.82 -6.45 -0.72
C ARG A 69 5.45 -5.97 -1.18
N ILE A 70 5.00 -4.85 -0.62
CA ILE A 70 3.88 -4.10 -1.20
C ILE A 70 4.39 -3.47 -2.50
N VAL A 71 4.19 -4.17 -3.62
CA VAL A 71 4.47 -3.61 -4.94
C VAL A 71 3.32 -2.67 -5.28
N LYS A 72 3.40 -1.41 -4.84
CA LYS A 72 2.50 -0.36 -5.34
C LYS A 72 2.83 -0.14 -6.81
N ARG A 73 2.05 -0.78 -7.69
CA ARG A 73 2.04 -0.44 -9.11
C ARG A 73 1.51 0.98 -9.17
N MET A 74 2.37 1.95 -9.44
CA MET A 74 1.97 3.34 -9.66
C MET A 74 1.11 3.35 -10.91
N ASP A 75 -0.20 3.19 -10.72
CA ASP A 75 -1.15 3.27 -11.81
C ASP A 75 -1.09 4.69 -12.37
N HIS A 76 -0.98 4.82 -13.70
CA HIS A 76 -0.94 6.11 -14.37
C HIS A 76 -2.16 6.96 -13.99
N VAL A 77 -3.30 6.30 -13.73
CA VAL A 77 -4.53 6.93 -13.24
C VAL A 77 -4.31 7.62 -11.88
N TYR A 78 -3.56 6.99 -10.97
CA TYR A 78 -3.29 7.54 -9.64
C TYR A 78 -2.46 8.83 -9.72
N VAL A 79 -1.45 8.86 -10.59
CA VAL A 79 -0.62 10.05 -10.79
C VAL A 79 -1.44 11.19 -11.39
N VAL A 80 -2.24 10.92 -12.41
CA VAL A 80 -3.11 11.92 -13.05
C VAL A 80 -4.14 12.46 -12.07
N ALA A 81 -4.74 11.61 -11.23
CA ALA A 81 -5.70 12.02 -10.22
C ALA A 81 -5.06 12.95 -9.17
N ILE A 82 -3.84 12.65 -8.70
CA ILE A 82 -3.14 13.53 -7.76
C ILE A 82 -2.83 14.87 -8.40
N VAL A 83 -2.28 14.88 -9.61
CA VAL A 83 -1.88 16.11 -10.30
C VAL A 83 -3.12 16.98 -10.60
N GLY A 84 -4.18 16.37 -11.14
CA GLY A 84 -5.46 17.04 -11.39
C GLY A 84 -6.11 17.55 -10.11
N GLY A 85 -6.09 16.76 -9.04
CA GLY A 85 -6.61 17.14 -7.73
C GLY A 85 -5.80 18.26 -7.08
N LEU A 86 -4.49 18.31 -7.28
CA LEU A 86 -3.64 19.37 -6.75
C LEU A 86 -3.91 20.70 -7.46
N PHE A 87 -3.95 20.70 -8.81
CA PHE A 87 -4.24 21.90 -9.58
C PHE A 87 -5.68 22.39 -9.40
N GLY A 88 -6.65 21.47 -9.48
CA GLY A 88 -8.07 21.79 -9.28
C GLY A 88 -8.38 22.18 -7.85
N GLY A 89 -7.80 21.47 -6.88
CA GLY A 89 -7.99 21.69 -5.46
C GLY A 89 -7.38 23.01 -4.97
N LEU A 90 -6.15 23.34 -5.36
CA LEU A 90 -5.53 24.61 -4.96
C LEU A 90 -6.28 25.81 -5.53
N ALA A 91 -6.59 25.78 -6.84
CA ALA A 91 -7.24 26.93 -7.49
C ALA A 91 -8.66 27.16 -6.94
N THR A 92 -9.41 26.07 -6.72
CA THR A 92 -10.78 26.14 -6.20
C THR A 92 -10.81 26.49 -4.73
N SER A 93 -9.93 25.90 -3.91
CA SER A 93 -9.84 26.21 -2.48
C SER A 93 -9.48 27.68 -2.26
N LEU A 94 -8.50 28.22 -3.01
CA LEU A 94 -8.10 29.61 -2.84
C LEU A 94 -9.23 30.59 -3.17
N ARG A 95 -9.98 30.35 -4.26
CA ARG A 95 -11.13 31.18 -4.64
C ARG A 95 -12.26 31.18 -3.61
N LEU A 96 -12.44 30.08 -2.88
CA LEU A 96 -13.42 29.97 -1.79
C LEU A 96 -12.89 30.57 -0.48
N ILE A 97 -11.63 30.34 -0.17
CA ILE A 97 -10.99 30.77 1.08
C ILE A 97 -10.84 32.30 1.12
N VAL A 98 -10.44 32.94 0.02
CA VAL A 98 -10.21 34.39 -0.05
C VAL A 98 -11.43 35.23 0.39
N PRO A 99 -12.65 35.07 -0.16
CA PRO A 99 -13.81 35.88 0.25
C PRO A 99 -14.27 35.57 1.67
N VAL A 100 -14.12 34.33 2.14
CA VAL A 100 -14.46 33.93 3.52
C VAL A 100 -13.53 34.62 4.51
N ILE A 101 -12.22 34.57 4.26
CA ILE A 101 -11.21 35.23 5.07
C ILE A 101 -11.43 36.75 5.06
N ALA A 102 -11.64 37.35 3.88
CA ALA A 102 -11.86 38.79 3.76
C ALA A 102 -13.09 39.24 4.59
N LYS A 103 -14.22 38.53 4.49
CA LYS A 103 -15.41 38.84 5.30
C LYS A 103 -15.15 38.71 6.80
N LEU A 104 -14.43 37.67 7.23
CA LEU A 104 -14.02 37.49 8.63
C LEU A 104 -13.18 38.66 9.12
N PHE A 105 -12.15 39.05 8.37
CA PHE A 105 -11.30 40.20 8.73
C PHE A 105 -12.11 41.50 8.82
N TYR A 106 -12.95 41.81 7.82
CA TYR A 106 -13.80 43.00 7.86
C TYR A 106 -14.76 42.97 9.05
N TRP A 107 -15.38 41.83 9.34
CA TRP A 107 -16.28 41.66 10.48
C TRP A 107 -15.56 41.90 11.81
N ILE A 108 -14.36 41.34 11.97
CA ILE A 108 -13.51 41.53 13.16
C ILE A 108 -13.13 43.00 13.35
N ILE A 109 -12.68 43.68 12.30
CA ILE A 109 -12.27 45.10 12.37
C ILE A 109 -13.46 45.98 12.78
N LEU A 110 -14.62 45.79 12.16
CA LEU A 110 -15.83 46.55 12.49
C LEU A 110 -16.28 46.28 13.94
N HIS A 111 -16.23 45.02 14.37
CA HIS A 111 -16.59 44.65 15.73
C HIS A 111 -15.65 45.28 16.77
N GLN A 112 -14.35 45.29 16.50
CA GLN A 112 -13.39 45.95 17.39
C GLN A 112 -13.61 47.46 17.46
N ARG A 113 -13.92 48.13 16.34
CA ARG A 113 -14.21 49.57 16.34
C ARG A 113 -15.44 49.90 17.19
N ARG A 114 -16.51 49.11 17.10
CA ARG A 114 -17.71 49.27 17.93
C ARG A 114 -17.40 49.11 19.42
N ARG A 115 -16.57 48.13 19.79
CA ARG A 115 -16.15 47.92 21.18
C ARG A 115 -15.36 49.11 21.75
N ARG A 116 -14.46 49.71 20.97
CA ARG A 116 -13.66 50.88 21.40
C ARG A 116 -14.50 52.14 21.60
N ALA A 117 -15.49 52.39 20.74
CA ALA A 117 -16.39 53.53 20.88
C ALA A 117 -17.27 53.42 22.14
N ASN A 118 -17.78 52.23 22.43
CA ASN A 118 -18.61 51.99 23.61
C ASN A 118 -17.84 52.25 24.93
N ILE A 119 -16.56 51.83 25.00
CA ILE A 119 -15.71 52.07 26.18
C ILE A 119 -15.42 53.57 26.37
N ARG A 120 -15.18 54.32 25.29
CA ARG A 120 -14.94 55.77 25.38
C ARG A 120 -16.17 56.53 25.86
N ASN A 121 -17.36 56.18 25.36
CA ASN A 121 -18.61 56.81 25.79
C ASN A 121 -18.89 56.57 27.28
N GLN A 122 -18.69 55.34 27.76
CA GLN A 122 -18.81 55.02 29.20
C GLN A 122 -17.86 55.82 30.11
N GLN A 123 -16.68 56.22 29.62
CA GLN A 123 -15.77 57.07 30.39
C GLN A 123 -16.23 58.53 30.42
N LEU A 124 -16.84 59.03 29.35
CA LEU A 124 -17.43 60.38 29.32
C LEU A 124 -18.61 60.50 30.29
N ASP A 125 -19.53 59.53 30.29
CA ASP A 125 -20.70 59.55 31.19
C ASP A 125 -20.28 59.52 32.67
N ARG A 126 -19.14 58.89 33.00
CA ARG A 126 -18.59 58.85 34.36
C ARG A 126 -18.00 60.19 34.81
N HIS A 127 -17.55 61.03 33.87
CA HIS A 127 -17.00 62.35 34.19
C HIS A 127 -18.07 63.43 34.34
N GLU A 128 -19.22 63.30 33.66
CA GLU A 128 -20.35 64.25 33.75
C GLU A 128 -21.22 64.02 35.00
N GLY A 129 -21.16 62.83 35.62
CA GLY A 129 -21.90 62.48 36.83
C GLY A 129 -21.19 62.76 38.18
N LYS A 130 -20.13 63.57 38.20
CA LYS A 130 -19.41 64.01 39.42
C LYS A 130 -19.44 65.52 39.55
#